data_AF-A0A650MP25-F1
#
_entry.id   AF-A0A650MP25-F1
#
_cell.length_a   1.000
_cell.length_b   1.000
_cell.length_c   1.000
_cell.angle_alpha   90.00
_cell.angle_beta   90.00
_cell.angle_gamma   90.00
#
_symmetry.space_group_name_H-M   'P 1'
#
loop_
_entity.id
_entity.type
_entity.pdbx_description
1 polymer ?
#
loop_
_entity_poly.entity_id
_entity_poly.type
_entity_poly.pdbx_seq_one_letter_code
_entity_poly.pdbx_strand_id
1 'polypeptide(L)' 'MEILRGKFMKHEYRKHEKGLYLPKTKPELITVPKQKFIMIDGKGDPNSNSFAEKVGALYRKNSYDRFSCTKKQNYC' A
#
# COMPACT_ATOMS: atom_id res chain seq x y z
N MET A 1 40.45 -5.42 -0.77
CA MET A 1 39.32 -5.43 -1.72
C MET A 1 38.11 -6.03 -1.03
N GLU A 2 37.54 -5.31 -0.07
CA GLU A 2 36.27 -5.71 0.55
C GLU A 2 35.13 -5.39 -0.41
N ILE A 3 34.47 -6.44 -0.85
CA ILE A 3 33.29 -6.37 -1.71
C ILE A 3 32.21 -5.62 -0.94
N LEU A 4 31.94 -4.39 -1.33
CA LEU A 4 30.77 -3.62 -0.87
C LEU A 4 29.51 -4.39 -1.27
N ARG A 5 29.07 -5.31 -0.40
CA ARG A 5 27.76 -5.92 -0.47
C ARG A 5 26.74 -4.80 -0.33
N GLY A 6 26.27 -4.31 -1.47
CA GLY A 6 25.18 -3.35 -1.57
C GLY A 6 23.95 -3.92 -0.87
N LYS A 7 23.78 -3.53 0.39
CA LYS A 7 22.60 -3.85 1.19
C LYS A 7 21.41 -3.19 0.50
N PHE A 8 20.56 -3.99 -0.15
CA PHE A 8 19.28 -3.53 -0.69
C PHE A 8 18.49 -2.92 0.46
N MET A 9 18.45 -1.58 0.53
CA MET A 9 17.74 -0.90 1.61
C MET A 9 16.25 -1.03 1.35
N LYS A 10 15.61 -1.93 2.09
CA LYS A 10 14.16 -1.98 2.18
C LYS A 10 13.68 -0.61 2.68
N HIS A 11 12.93 0.09 1.84
CA HIS A 11 12.34 1.36 2.23
C HIS A 11 11.19 1.08 3.20
N GLU A 12 11.38 1.47 4.46
CA GLU A 12 10.38 1.33 5.51
C GLU A 12 9.81 2.70 5.88
N TYR A 13 8.62 3.00 5.37
CA TYR A 13 7.94 4.29 5.52
C TYR A 13 7.77 4.72 7.00
N ARG A 14 7.38 3.80 7.90
CA ARG A 14 7.22 4.11 9.33
C ARG A 14 8.54 4.50 10.02
N LYS A 15 9.69 4.07 9.49
CA LYS A 15 11.02 4.41 10.04
C LYS A 15 11.54 5.73 9.50
N HIS A 16 11.36 5.97 8.20
CA HIS A 16 11.90 7.14 7.52
C HIS A 16 10.99 8.37 7.67
N GLU A 17 9.67 8.18 7.72
CA GLU A 17 8.66 9.24 7.70
C GLU A 17 7.81 9.21 8.98
N LYS A 18 8.47 9.26 10.15
CA LYS A 18 7.81 9.19 11.46
C LYS A 18 6.76 10.28 11.66
N GLY A 19 6.99 11.49 11.15
CA GLY A 19 6.05 12.60 11.29
C GLY A 19 4.70 12.38 10.58
N LEU A 20 4.66 11.53 9.53
CA LEU A 20 3.43 11.24 8.79
C LEU A 20 2.70 10.01 9.33
N TYR A 21 3.45 8.97 9.73
CA TYR A 21 2.88 7.67 10.12
C TYR A 21 2.85 7.41 11.64
N LEU A 22 3.48 8.26 12.44
CA LEU A 22 3.51 8.21 13.90
C LEU A 22 3.21 9.61 14.46
N PRO A 23 1.95 10.09 14.35
CA PRO A 23 1.56 11.39 14.85
C PRO A 23 1.71 11.48 16.36
N LYS A 24 2.05 12.67 16.86
CA LYS A 24 2.06 12.96 18.29
C LYS A 24 0.63 13.23 18.78
N THR A 25 0.42 13.12 20.09
CA THR A 25 -0.87 13.44 20.72
C THR A 25 -1.30 14.90 20.51
N LYS A 26 -0.35 15.80 20.25
CA LYS A 26 -0.63 17.21 19.98
C LYS A 26 -0.81 17.42 18.47
N PRO A 27 -1.86 18.13 18.03
CA PRO A 27 -2.01 18.47 16.63
C PRO A 27 -0.86 19.38 16.18
N GLU A 28 -0.22 19.04 15.06
CA GLU A 28 0.88 19.77 14.45
C GLU A 28 0.59 19.92 12.94
N LEU A 29 0.92 21.08 12.36
CA LEU A 29 0.80 21.29 10.92
C LEU A 29 1.97 20.59 10.22
N ILE A 30 1.66 19.65 9.31
CA ILE A 30 2.67 18.88 8.56
C ILE A 30 2.42 19.01 7.05
N THR A 31 3.50 19.05 6.28
CA THR A 31 3.43 19.04 4.81
C THR A 31 3.61 17.62 4.30
N VAL A 32 2.62 17.10 3.56
CA VAL A 32 2.69 15.75 2.98
C VAL A 32 3.40 15.83 1.62
N PRO A 33 4.56 15.17 1.45
CA PRO A 33 5.27 15.14 0.17
C PRO A 33 4.52 14.28 -0.86
N LYS A 34 4.81 14.48 -2.16
CA LYS A 34 4.25 13.64 -3.22
C LYS A 34 4.74 12.20 -3.07
N GLN A 35 3.81 11.25 -2.94
CA GLN A 35 4.08 9.83 -2.81
C GLN A 35 3.40 9.04 -3.95
N LYS A 36 3.94 7.86 -4.26
CA LYS A 36 3.39 6.96 -5.29
C LYS A 36 2.50 5.92 -4.62
N PHE A 37 1.22 5.88 -5.00
CA PHE A 37 0.25 4.94 -4.46
C PHE A 37 -0.37 4.08 -5.56
N ILE A 38 -0.75 2.86 -5.17
CA ILE A 38 -1.66 2.03 -5.94
C ILE A 38 -3.03 2.21 -5.30
N MET A 39 -4.02 2.65 -6.08
CA MET A 39 -5.37 2.93 -5.61
C MET A 39 -6.39 2.12 -6.41
N ILE A 40 -7.48 1.75 -5.76
CA ILE A 40 -8.66 1.15 -6.38
C ILE A 40 -9.85 2.01 -5.98
N ASP A 41 -10.58 2.52 -6.96
CA ASP A 41 -11.77 3.32 -6.69
C ASP A 41 -12.93 2.45 -6.20
N GLY A 42 -13.70 2.99 -5.28
CA GLY A 42 -14.80 2.28 -4.65
C GLY A 42 -15.82 3.22 -4.04
N LYS A 43 -17.06 2.74 -3.98
CA LYS A 43 -18.19 3.39 -3.33
C LYS A 43 -19.05 2.29 -2.71
N GLY A 44 -19.58 2.51 -1.51
CA GLY A 44 -20.43 1.54 -0.82
C GLY A 44 -20.02 1.32 0.64
N ASP A 45 -20.51 0.23 1.23
CA ASP A 45 -20.27 -0.15 2.63
C ASP A 45 -18.89 -0.82 2.81
N PRO A 46 -18.02 -0.28 3.69
CA PRO A 46 -16.74 -0.91 4.04
C PRO A 46 -16.84 -2.31 4.64
N ASN A 47 -18.00 -2.68 5.19
CA ASN A 47 -18.22 -4.01 5.78
C ASN A 47 -18.68 -5.06 4.77
N SER A 48 -18.86 -4.67 3.50
CA SER A 48 -19.30 -5.59 2.45
C SER A 48 -18.16 -6.50 1.96
N ASN A 49 -18.52 -7.71 1.51
CA ASN A 49 -17.56 -8.66 0.93
C ASN A 49 -16.80 -8.08 -0.28
N SER A 50 -17.45 -7.22 -1.06
CA SER A 50 -16.84 -6.55 -2.21
C SER A 50 -15.67 -5.63 -1.83
N PHE A 51 -15.70 -5.02 -0.64
CA PHE A 51 -14.58 -4.23 -0.13
C PHE A 51 -13.42 -5.14 0.27
N ALA A 52 -13.69 -6.24 0.99
CA ALA A 52 -12.67 -7.20 1.41
C ALA A 52 -11.92 -7.80 0.21
N GLU A 53 -12.62 -8.13 -0.88
CA GLU A 53 -12.00 -8.63 -2.12
C GLU A 53 -11.06 -7.60 -2.76
N LYS A 54 -11.49 -6.34 -2.86
CA LYS A 54 -10.67 -5.24 -3.42
C LYS A 54 -9.43 -4.97 -2.56
N VAL A 55 -9.58 -4.98 -1.24
CA VAL A 55 -8.46 -4.86 -0.30
C VAL A 55 -7.51 -6.05 -0.46
N GLY A 56 -8.04 -7.27 -0.57
CA GLY A 56 -7.24 -8.48 -0.84
C GLY A 56 -6.42 -8.38 -2.12
N ALA A 57 -6.99 -7.81 -3.20
CA ALA A 57 -6.26 -7.56 -4.45
C ALA A 57 -5.10 -6.56 -4.28
N LEU A 58 -5.25 -5.51 -3.45
CA LEU A 58 -4.17 -4.58 -3.13
C LEU A 58 -3.02 -5.28 -2.39
N TYR A 59 -3.32 -6.13 -1.42
CA TYR A 59 -2.30 -6.85 -0.66
C TYR A 59 -1.62 -8.00 -1.45
N ARG A 60 -2.33 -8.61 -2.41
CA ARG A 60 -1.81 -9.71 -3.25
C ARG A 60 -0.68 -9.26 -4.18
N LYS A 61 -0.61 -7.98 -4.55
CA LYS A 61 0.42 -7.44 -5.46
C LYS A 61 1.86 -7.46 -4.91
N ASN A 62 2.09 -7.85 -3.65
CA ASN A 62 3.43 -7.74 -3.04
C ASN A 62 4.32 -9.00 -3.07
N SER A 63 3.85 -10.18 -3.52
CA SER A 63 4.70 -11.38 -3.58
C SER A 63 4.16 -12.42 -4.58
N TYR A 64 4.71 -12.47 -5.79
CA TYR A 64 4.73 -13.66 -6.68
C TYR A 64 3.45 -14.37 -7.14
N ASP A 65 2.23 -13.84 -6.97
CA ASP A 65 1.06 -14.57 -7.48
C ASP A 65 0.64 -14.13 -8.91
N ARG A 66 1.24 -14.77 -9.91
CA ARG A 66 0.74 -14.83 -11.29
C ARG A 66 -0.21 -16.02 -11.40
N PHE A 67 -1.33 -16.01 -10.68
CA PHE A 67 -2.42 -16.95 -10.94
C PHE A 67 -3.77 -16.22 -11.05
N SER A 68 -4.16 -16.08 -12.32
CA SER A 68 -5.52 -16.18 -12.86
C SER A 68 -6.66 -15.66 -11.98
N CYS A 69 -7.02 -14.39 -12.15
CA CYS A 69 -8.43 -14.01 -12.04
C CYS A 69 -9.13 -14.44 -13.33
N THR A 70 -9.54 -15.70 -13.40
CA THR A 70 -10.58 -16.17 -14.32
C THR A 70 -11.92 -16.13 -13.60
N LYS A 71 -12.47 -14.92 -13.38
CA LYS A 71 -13.92 -14.71 -13.41
C LYS A 71 -14.23 -13.38 -14.09
N LYS A 72 -14.39 -13.52 -15.40
CA LYS A 72 -15.43 -12.97 -16.27
C LYS A 72 -15.94 -11.55 -15.94
N GLN A 73 -15.68 -10.68 -16.92
CA GLN A 73 -16.44 -9.49 -17.32
C GLN A 73 -17.77 -9.28 -16.59
N ASN A 74 -17.95 -8.03 -16.15
CA ASN A 74 -19.09 -7.15 -16.39
C ASN A 74 -19.43 -6.39 -15.10
N TYR A 75 -19.01 -5.14 -15.01
CA TYR A 75 -19.82 -4.10 -14.39
C TYR A 75 -19.56 -2.79 -15.14
N CYS A 76 -20.66 -2.22 -15.62
CA CYS A 76 -20.77 -0.94 -16.32
C CYS A 76 -20.17 0.21 -15.52
#